data_AF-A0A948UHR4-F1
#
_entry.id   AF-A0A948UHR4-F1
#
_cell.length_a   1.000
_cell.length_b   1.000
_cell.length_c   1.000
_cell.angle_alpha   90.00
_cell.angle_beta   90.00
_cell.angle_gamma   90.00
#
_symmetry.space_group_name_H-M   'P 1'
#
loop_
_entity.id
_entity.type
_entity.pdbx_description
1 polymer ?
#
loop_
_entity_poly.entity_id
_entity_poly.type
_entity_poly.pdbx_seq_one_letter_code
_entity_poly.pdbx_strand_id
1 'polypeptide(L)'
;MSQKNNAKVEPYYTNSTHLSVGTTDDLFYALDNQDELQTKYTGGTVLHGFLGEKLPDGKAAKNLVKKIFSQYRLPYFTLTPTFSICPQHGYIAGEHFKCPKCVIDQPCEVYSRVVGYLRPVQQWNKGKKQEFGDRKEYKANDVKC
;
A
#
# COMPACT_ATOMS: atom_id res chain seq x y z
N MET A 1 35.35 7.35 -17.08
CA MET A 1 35.47 6.61 -15.80
C MET A 1 34.58 7.28 -14.75
N SER A 2 33.43 6.68 -14.44
CA SER A 2 32.70 6.90 -13.20
C SER A 2 31.84 5.66 -13.01
N GLN A 3 32.33 4.76 -12.14
CA GLN A 3 31.64 3.55 -11.74
C GLN A 3 30.37 3.97 -10.98
N LYS A 4 29.19 3.88 -11.63
CA LYS A 4 27.91 3.92 -10.92
C LYS A 4 27.52 2.49 -10.59
N ASN A 5 27.57 2.21 -9.29
CA ASN A 5 27.13 1.01 -8.58
C ASN A 5 26.10 0.17 -9.35
N ASN A 6 26.50 -1.05 -9.70
CA ASN A 6 25.66 -2.09 -10.25
C ASN A 6 24.76 -2.65 -9.12
N ALA A 7 23.85 -1.83 -8.61
CA ALA A 7 22.86 -2.26 -7.63
C ALA A 7 21.96 -3.30 -8.30
N LYS A 8 22.12 -4.56 -7.89
CA LYS A 8 21.36 -5.68 -8.42
C LYS A 8 19.88 -5.44 -8.14
N VAL A 9 19.12 -5.05 -9.16
CA VAL A 9 17.67 -4.90 -9.08
C VAL A 9 17.08 -6.29 -8.86
N GLU A 10 16.36 -6.47 -7.76
CA GLU A 10 15.70 -7.75 -7.44
C GLU A 10 14.42 -7.85 -8.28
N PRO A 11 14.29 -8.83 -9.20
CA PRO A 11 13.14 -8.90 -10.08
C PRO A 11 11.88 -9.35 -9.31
N TYR A 12 10.73 -8.82 -9.72
CA TYR A 12 9.43 -9.25 -9.22
C TYR A 12 8.35 -9.03 -10.29
N TYR A 13 7.24 -9.76 -10.16
CA TYR A 13 6.02 -9.48 -10.92
C TYR A 13 5.02 -8.74 -10.05
N THR A 14 4.23 -7.89 -10.69
CA THR A 14 3.05 -7.30 -10.09
C THR A 14 2.03 -8.40 -9.76
N ASN A 15 1.36 -8.26 -8.62
CA ASN A 15 0.42 -9.28 -8.15
C ASN A 15 -0.91 -9.21 -8.91
N SER A 16 -1.44 -10.37 -9.30
CA SER A 16 -2.73 -10.47 -10.00
C SER A 16 -2.77 -9.56 -11.24
N THR A 17 -3.90 -8.90 -11.49
CA THR A 17 -4.13 -7.92 -12.55
C THR A 17 -3.88 -6.48 -12.13
N HIS A 18 -3.27 -6.24 -10.96
CA HIS A 18 -2.98 -4.87 -10.53
C HIS A 18 -2.14 -4.14 -11.57
N LEU A 19 -2.33 -2.82 -11.63
CA LEU A 19 -1.45 -1.95 -12.39
C LEU A 19 0.00 -2.10 -11.88
N SER A 20 0.97 -1.91 -12.78
CA SER A 20 2.37 -1.89 -12.37
C SER A 20 2.60 -0.88 -11.25
N VAL A 21 3.42 -1.24 -10.27
CA VAL A 21 3.46 -0.63 -8.92
C VAL A 21 3.89 0.85 -8.92
N GLY A 22 4.56 1.31 -9.99
CA GLY A 22 4.99 2.70 -10.18
C GLY A 22 4.14 3.52 -11.16
N THR A 23 3.07 2.95 -11.72
CA THR A 23 2.28 3.55 -12.81
C THR A 23 1.64 4.86 -12.41
N THR A 24 0.92 4.89 -11.29
CA THR A 24 0.09 6.02 -10.88
C THR A 24 -0.05 6.05 -9.36
N ASP A 25 -0.23 7.24 -8.80
CA ASP A 25 -0.67 7.46 -7.42
C ASP A 25 -2.14 7.91 -7.34
N ASP A 26 -2.87 7.96 -8.45
CA ASP A 26 -4.31 8.26 -8.46
C ASP A 26 -5.13 6.98 -8.25
N LEU A 27 -5.86 6.94 -7.12
CA LEU A 27 -6.72 5.83 -6.77
C LEU A 27 -7.86 5.63 -7.77
N PHE A 28 -8.51 6.69 -8.23
CA PHE A 28 -9.68 6.59 -9.11
C PHE A 28 -9.27 6.18 -10.52
N TYR A 29 -8.15 6.68 -11.02
CA TYR A 29 -7.55 6.15 -12.25
C TYR A 29 -7.28 4.64 -12.14
N ALA A 30 -6.74 4.18 -11.01
CA ALA A 30 -6.51 2.75 -10.80
C ALA A 30 -7.83 1.96 -10.76
N LEU A 31 -8.87 2.48 -10.10
CA LEU A 31 -10.20 1.85 -10.04
C LEU A 31 -10.85 1.75 -11.42
N ASP A 32 -10.81 2.82 -12.22
CA ASP A 32 -11.37 2.87 -13.59
C ASP A 32 -10.75 1.80 -14.50
N ASN A 33 -9.44 1.58 -14.38
CA ASN A 33 -8.72 0.59 -15.17
C ASN A 33 -8.86 -0.85 -14.64
N GLN A 34 -9.28 -1.02 -13.38
CA GLN A 34 -9.32 -2.32 -12.73
C GLN A 34 -10.73 -2.88 -12.61
N ASP A 35 -11.78 -2.07 -12.47
CA ASP A 35 -13.14 -2.53 -12.17
C ASP A 35 -13.59 -3.67 -13.09
N GLU A 36 -13.56 -3.45 -14.40
CA GLU A 36 -14.03 -4.46 -15.36
C GLU A 36 -13.24 -5.76 -15.26
N LEU A 37 -11.91 -5.69 -15.15
CA LEU A 37 -11.05 -6.87 -15.02
C LEU A 37 -11.32 -7.62 -13.72
N GLN A 38 -11.43 -6.90 -12.61
CA GLN A 38 -11.68 -7.48 -11.30
C GLN A 38 -13.05 -8.20 -11.27
N THR A 39 -14.08 -7.67 -11.94
CA THR A 39 -15.40 -8.34 -12.03
C THR A 39 -15.41 -9.65 -12.83
N LYS A 40 -14.39 -9.91 -13.66
CA LYS A 40 -14.29 -11.14 -14.46
C LYS A 40 -13.79 -12.34 -13.64
N TYR A 41 -13.19 -12.11 -12.48
CA TYR A 41 -12.71 -13.19 -11.61
C TYR A 41 -13.84 -13.83 -10.83
N THR A 42 -14.04 -15.13 -11.03
CA THR A 42 -15.03 -15.95 -10.29
C THR A 42 -14.42 -16.66 -9.08
N GLY A 43 -13.09 -16.86 -9.07
CA GLY A 43 -12.33 -17.55 -8.02
C GLY A 43 -11.87 -16.67 -6.84
N GLY A 44 -12.40 -15.45 -6.75
CA GLY A 44 -11.97 -14.44 -5.78
C GLY A 44 -10.84 -13.57 -6.30
N THR A 45 -11.01 -12.27 -6.14
CA THR A 45 -9.98 -11.27 -6.42
C THR A 45 -10.03 -10.18 -5.37
N VAL A 46 -8.95 -9.41 -5.23
CA VAL A 46 -8.89 -8.29 -4.31
C VAL A 46 -8.08 -7.17 -4.94
N LEU A 47 -8.62 -5.96 -4.87
CA LEU A 47 -7.88 -4.74 -5.19
C LEU A 47 -7.39 -4.08 -3.89
N HIS A 48 -6.09 -3.84 -3.80
CA HIS A 48 -5.48 -3.17 -2.66
C HIS A 48 -5.34 -1.67 -2.94
N GLY A 49 -6.07 -0.86 -2.19
CA GLY A 49 -5.76 0.56 -2.07
C GLY A 49 -4.61 0.74 -1.09
N PHE A 50 -3.36 0.71 -1.57
CA PHE A 50 -2.19 1.04 -0.76
C PHE A 50 -2.18 2.56 -0.52
N LEU A 51 -2.55 3.02 0.67
CA LEU A 51 -2.78 4.44 0.99
C LEU A 51 -1.63 5.12 1.74
N GLY A 52 -0.55 4.39 2.00
CA GLY A 52 0.60 4.90 2.75
C GLY A 52 0.33 5.23 4.20
N GLU A 53 0.97 6.29 4.68
CA GLU A 53 0.82 6.79 6.04
C GLU A 53 -0.60 7.29 6.38
N LYS A 54 -1.46 7.42 5.36
CA LYS A 54 -2.79 7.99 5.47
C LYS A 54 -3.86 6.91 5.43
N LEU A 55 -4.22 6.37 6.58
CA LEU A 55 -5.63 6.02 6.75
C LEU A 55 -6.40 7.35 6.83
N PRO A 56 -7.44 7.56 6.02
CA PRO A 56 -8.34 8.68 6.24
C PRO A 56 -8.91 8.58 7.66
N ASP A 57 -9.32 9.71 8.24
CA ASP A 57 -10.14 9.64 9.46
C ASP A 57 -11.34 8.70 9.25
N GLY A 58 -11.93 8.16 10.31
CA GLY A 58 -12.99 7.15 10.18
C GLY A 58 -14.17 7.60 9.30
N LYS A 59 -14.45 8.91 9.24
CA LYS A 59 -15.48 9.49 8.38
C LYS A 59 -15.04 9.50 6.92
N ALA A 60 -13.80 9.91 6.63
CA ALA A 60 -13.22 9.91 5.30
C ALA A 60 -13.04 8.48 4.76
N ALA A 61 -12.69 7.51 5.61
CA ALA A 61 -12.58 6.10 5.22
C ALA A 61 -13.97 5.54 4.85
N LYS A 62 -14.99 5.83 5.68
CA LYS A 62 -16.39 5.49 5.39
C LYS A 62 -16.86 6.12 4.07
N ASN A 63 -16.58 7.41 3.86
CA ASN A 63 -16.98 8.12 2.65
C ASN A 63 -16.28 7.56 1.41
N LEU A 64 -14.99 7.23 1.51
CA LEU A 64 -14.23 6.61 0.43
C LEU A 64 -14.81 5.24 0.05
N VAL A 65 -15.03 4.36 1.04
CA VAL A 65 -15.67 3.06 0.81
C VAL A 65 -17.03 3.23 0.15
N LYS A 66 -17.87 4.12 0.68
CA LYS A 66 -19.20 4.38 0.10
C LYS A 66 -19.11 4.87 -1.34
N LYS A 67 -18.19 5.79 -1.65
CA LYS A 67 -17.97 6.30 -3.01
C LYS A 67 -17.54 5.17 -3.94
N ILE A 68 -16.54 4.38 -3.57
CA ILE A 68 -16.03 3.26 -4.38
C ILE A 68 -17.15 2.27 -4.70
N PHE A 69 -17.84 1.74 -3.69
CA PHE A 69 -18.88 0.73 -3.90
C PHE A 69 -20.19 1.29 -4.49
N SER A 70 -20.35 2.62 -4.58
CA SER A 70 -21.45 3.25 -5.30
C SER A 70 -21.19 3.47 -6.78
N GLN A 71 -19.90 3.51 -7.20
CA GLN A 71 -19.49 3.83 -8.56
C GLN A 71 -18.87 2.64 -9.30
N TYR A 72 -18.30 1.70 -8.55
CA TYR A 72 -17.60 0.52 -9.06
C TYR A 72 -18.27 -0.77 -8.59
N ARG A 73 -18.07 -1.84 -9.34
CA ARG A 73 -18.65 -3.18 -9.12
C ARG A 73 -17.63 -4.17 -8.56
N LEU A 74 -16.45 -3.68 -8.16
CA LEU A 74 -15.37 -4.45 -7.54
C LEU A 74 -15.90 -5.43 -6.48
N PRO A 75 -15.57 -6.73 -6.58
CA PRO A 75 -16.08 -7.72 -5.63
C PRO A 75 -15.43 -7.58 -4.25
N TYR A 76 -14.18 -7.10 -4.19
CA TYR A 76 -13.47 -6.92 -2.93
C TYR A 76 -12.38 -5.85 -3.06
N PHE A 77 -12.40 -4.89 -2.13
CA PHE A 77 -11.44 -3.81 -2.02
C PHE A 77 -10.92 -3.70 -0.59
N THR A 78 -9.65 -3.35 -0.43
CA THR A 78 -9.03 -3.17 0.89
C THR A 78 -8.40 -1.79 1.03
N LEU A 79 -8.65 -1.12 2.15
CA LEU A 79 -7.89 0.04 2.58
C LEU A 79 -6.62 -0.45 3.28
N THR A 80 -5.46 -0.20 2.69
CA THR A 80 -4.19 -0.70 3.17
C THR A 80 -3.27 0.46 3.53
N PRO A 81 -3.25 0.89 4.80
CA PRO A 81 -2.20 1.79 5.28
C PRO A 81 -0.87 1.06 5.48
N THR A 82 0.18 1.87 5.49
CA THR A 82 1.48 1.53 6.07
C THR A 82 1.56 2.15 7.46
N PHE A 83 1.95 1.36 8.46
CA PHE A 83 2.09 1.80 9.85
C PHE A 83 3.30 1.14 10.48
N SER A 84 3.75 1.68 11.60
CA SER A 84 4.95 1.21 12.30
C SER A 84 4.63 0.85 13.74
N ILE A 85 5.29 -0.17 14.26
CA ILE A 85 5.18 -0.60 15.65
C ILE A 85 6.52 -0.33 16.35
N CYS A 86 6.47 0.52 17.37
CA CYS A 86 7.58 0.75 18.29
C CYS A 86 7.42 -0.14 19.54
N PRO A 87 8.49 -0.81 20.03
CA PRO A 87 8.44 -1.59 21.26
C PRO A 87 7.99 -0.79 22.49
N GLN A 88 8.23 0.53 22.51
CA GLN A 88 7.89 1.42 23.62
C GLN A 88 6.56 2.15 23.42
N HIS A 89 6.36 2.75 22.24
CA HIS A 89 5.20 3.62 21.96
C HIS A 89 4.05 2.92 21.24
N GLY A 90 4.19 1.64 20.90
CA GLY A 90 3.19 0.87 20.19
C GLY A 90 2.96 1.40 18.77
N TYR A 91 1.69 1.53 18.39
CA TYR A 91 1.28 1.93 17.04
C TYR A 91 1.68 3.37 16.70
N ILE A 92 2.27 3.54 15.52
CA ILE A 92 2.65 4.81 14.92
C ILE A 92 2.14 4.80 13.48
N ALA A 93 1.36 5.81 13.10
CA ALA A 93 0.91 5.96 11.72
C ALA A 93 2.11 6.25 10.81
N GLY A 94 2.13 5.66 9.62
CA GLY A 94 3.20 5.89 8.64
C GLY A 94 4.38 4.95 8.71
N GLU A 95 5.25 5.12 7.72
CA GLU A 95 6.47 4.36 7.53
C GLU A 95 7.62 4.99 8.32
N HIS A 96 7.93 4.40 9.47
CA HIS A 96 8.97 4.83 10.36
C HIS A 96 9.82 3.62 10.71
N PHE A 97 11.04 3.53 10.15
CA PHE A 97 12.01 2.50 10.56
C PHE A 97 12.67 2.81 11.90
N LYS A 98 12.60 4.07 12.34
CA LYS A 98 13.02 4.54 13.66
C LYS A 98 11.87 5.28 14.33
N CYS A 99 11.70 5.08 15.62
CA CYS A 99 10.59 5.71 16.33
C CYS A 99 10.77 7.23 16.43
N PRO A 100 9.82 8.06 15.92
CA PRO A 100 9.91 9.53 16.02
C PRO A 100 9.61 10.05 17.44
N LYS A 101 9.14 9.19 18.35
CA LYS A 101 8.76 9.56 19.73
C LYS A 101 9.79 9.14 20.78
N CYS A 102 10.71 8.25 20.44
CA CYS A 102 11.73 7.80 21.40
C CYS A 102 12.83 8.86 21.54
N VAL A 103 13.23 9.13 22.78
CA VAL A 103 14.37 10.01 23.08
C VAL A 103 15.69 9.34 22.66
N ILE A 104 15.77 8.02 22.84
CA ILE A 104 16.88 7.19 22.38
C ILE A 104 16.42 6.53 21.08
N ASP A 105 17.23 6.61 20.03
CA ASP A 105 16.95 5.98 18.73
C ASP A 105 16.63 4.48 18.93
N GLN A 106 15.43 4.06 18.50
CA GLN A 106 14.98 2.67 18.57
C GLN A 106 14.36 2.25 17.23
N PRO A 107 14.64 1.03 16.75
CA PRO A 107 14.06 0.52 15.52
C PRO A 107 12.56 0.27 15.69
N CYS A 108 11.82 0.46 14.61
CA CYS A 108 10.41 0.13 14.51
C CYS A 108 10.19 -0.95 13.45
N GLU A 109 9.20 -1.81 13.68
CA GLU A 109 8.74 -2.76 12.68
C GLU A 109 7.72 -2.06 11.79
N VAL A 110 7.99 -2.01 10.47
CA VAL A 110 7.09 -1.35 9.52
C VAL A 110 6.15 -2.41 8.97
N TYR A 111 4.86 -2.27 9.20
CA TYR A 111 3.83 -3.16 8.72
C TYR A 111 3.14 -2.58 7.49
N SER A 112 3.03 -3.41 6.47
CA SER A 112 2.15 -3.16 5.33
C SER A 112 1.56 -4.50 4.87
N ARG A 113 0.68 -4.47 3.87
CA ARG A 113 0.11 -5.69 3.28
C ARG A 113 1.02 -6.18 2.15
N VAL A 114 1.49 -7.42 2.25
CA VAL A 114 2.33 -8.04 1.22
C VAL A 114 1.49 -8.34 -0.03
N VAL A 115 0.42 -9.10 0.21
CA VAL A 115 -0.58 -9.54 -0.75
C VAL A 115 -1.92 -9.65 -0.02
N GLY A 116 -2.16 -10.71 0.75
CA GLY A 116 -3.45 -10.93 1.44
C GLY A 116 -3.48 -10.52 2.91
N TYR A 117 -2.34 -10.26 3.55
CA TYR A 117 -2.23 -10.05 5.00
C TYR A 117 -1.10 -9.08 5.37
N LEU A 118 -1.20 -8.51 6.56
CA LEU A 118 -0.22 -7.56 7.11
C LEU A 118 0.99 -8.31 7.68
N ARG A 119 2.19 -7.85 7.34
CA ARG A 119 3.46 -8.37 7.89
C ARG A 119 4.52 -7.27 7.98
N PRO A 120 5.52 -7.41 8.87
CA PRO A 120 6.69 -6.55 8.87
C PRO A 120 7.42 -6.61 7.53
N VAL A 121 7.61 -5.47 6.87
CA VAL A 121 8.32 -5.32 5.58
C VAL A 121 9.74 -5.88 5.68
N GLN A 122 10.36 -5.75 6.85
CA GLN A 122 11.68 -6.32 7.14
C GLN A 122 11.74 -7.84 6.95
N GLN A 123 10.61 -8.55 7.12
CA GLN A 123 10.52 -10.00 6.97
C GLN A 123 10.12 -10.45 5.55
N TRP A 124 9.86 -9.53 4.62
CA TRP A 124 9.45 -9.89 3.27
C TRP A 124 10.63 -10.45 2.46
N ASN A 125 10.32 -11.22 1.42
CA ASN A 125 11.33 -11.67 0.47
C ASN A 125 11.92 -10.49 -0.32
N LYS A 126 13.06 -10.72 -0.99
CA LYS A 126 13.79 -9.66 -1.70
C LYS A 126 12.96 -8.93 -2.76
N GLY A 127 12.24 -9.68 -3.60
CA GLY A 127 11.39 -9.10 -4.64
C GLY A 127 10.23 -8.28 -4.07
N LYS A 128 9.63 -8.70 -2.95
CA LYS A 128 8.57 -7.92 -2.28
C LYS A 128 9.08 -6.68 -1.56
N LYS A 129 10.32 -6.71 -1.04
CA LYS A 129 10.97 -5.50 -0.53
C LYS A 129 11.25 -4.50 -1.65
N GLN A 130 11.72 -4.98 -2.81
CA GLN A 130 11.91 -4.14 -3.99
C GLN A 130 10.55 -3.56 -4.46
N GLU A 131 9.53 -4.40 -4.57
CA GLU A 131 8.18 -3.97 -4.94
C GLU A 131 7.63 -2.90 -4.00
N PHE A 132 7.80 -3.06 -2.69
CA PHE A 132 7.40 -2.07 -1.70
C PHE A 132 8.12 -0.73 -1.91
N GLY A 133 9.43 -0.75 -2.19
CA GLY A 133 10.20 0.46 -2.44
C GLY A 133 9.87 1.16 -3.76
N ASP A 134 9.46 0.42 -4.78
CA ASP A 134 9.07 0.96 -6.08
C ASP A 134 7.60 1.41 -6.12
N ARG A 135 6.81 1.01 -5.13
CA ARG A 135 5.36 1.24 -5.09
C ARG A 135 5.03 2.72 -4.90
N LYS A 136 4.18 3.24 -5.77
CA LYS A 136 3.47 4.50 -5.55
C LYS A 136 2.20 4.24 -4.77
N GLU A 137 2.15 4.79 -3.56
CA GLU A 137 0.97 4.72 -2.72
C GLU A 137 -0.10 5.68 -3.25
N TYR A 138 -1.34 5.20 -3.29
CA TYR A 138 -2.47 5.93 -3.83
C TYR A 138 -2.88 7.09 -2.92
N LYS A 139 -3.13 8.24 -3.54
CA LYS A 139 -3.70 9.42 -2.92
C LYS A 139 -5.22 9.36 -3.09
N ALA A 140 -5.93 9.26 -1.98
CA ALA A 140 -7.39 9.39 -1.95
C ALA A 140 -7.86 10.85 -1.99
N ASN A 141 -7.04 11.78 -2.53
CA ASN A 141 -7.24 13.23 -2.52
C ASN A 141 -8.36 13.67 -3.47
N ASP A 142 -9.59 13.19 -3.24
CA ASP A 142 -10.82 13.73 -3.85
C ASP A 142 -12.07 13.35 -3.04
N VAL A 143 -11.89 13.08 -1.74
CA VAL A 143 -12.99 13.09 -0.78
C VAL A 143 -12.97 14.46 -0.12
N LYS A 144 -13.49 15.48 -0.82
CA LYS A 144 -13.95 16.71 -0.14
C LYS A 144 -15.01 16.25 0.87
N CYS A 145 -14.65 16.31 2.15
CA CYS A 145 -15.51 16.00 3.27
C CYS A 145 -16.61 17.05 3.47
#